data_AF-A0A521BQ60-F1
#
_entry.id   AF-A0A521BQ60-F1
#
_cell.length_a   1.000
_cell.length_b   1.000
_cell.length_c   1.000
_cell.angle_alpha   90.00
_cell.angle_beta   90.00
_cell.angle_gamma   90.00
#
_symmetry.space_group_name_H-M   'P 1'
#
loop_
_entity.id
_entity.type
_entity.pdbx_description
1 polymer ?
#
loop_
_entity_poly.entity_id
_entity_poly.type
_entity_poly.pdbx_seq_one_letter_code
_entity_poly.pdbx_strand_id
1 'polypeptide(L)'
;MEEIKAWLISHPFVSYLVIVALTAVVYKVAFARRLPILKSLVVYLVLALGCVLLWVMFYLQFPIVEILVITLIMIALARIRMGAGAQKKADSE
;
A
#
# COMPACT_ATOMS: atom_id res chain seq x y z
N MET A 1 7.33 13.62 -10.09
CA MET A 1 7.54 12.20 -9.72
C MET A 1 8.99 11.80 -9.94
N GLU A 2 9.59 12.07 -11.09
CA GLU A 2 10.97 11.69 -11.45
C GLU A 2 12.04 12.26 -10.50
N GLU A 3 11.95 13.55 -10.13
CA GLU A 3 12.86 14.20 -9.16
C GLU A 3 12.86 13.48 -7.79
N ILE A 4 11.68 13.06 -7.33
CA ILE A 4 11.51 12.36 -6.06
C ILE A 4 12.08 10.94 -6.15
N LYS A 5 11.88 10.25 -7.28
CA LYS A 5 12.44 8.92 -7.52
C LYS A 5 13.97 8.94 -7.52
N ALA A 6 14.58 9.93 -8.18
CA ALA A 6 16.03 10.09 -8.23
C ALA A 6 16.64 10.26 -6.82
N TRP A 7 15.98 11.07 -5.98
CA TRP A 7 16.39 11.25 -4.58
C TRP A 7 16.20 9.98 -3.74
N LEU A 8 15.15 9.21 -4.02
CA LEU A 8 14.83 7.96 -3.32
C LEU A 8 15.77 6.80 -3.69
N ILE A 9 16.29 6.79 -4.92
CA ILE A 9 17.31 5.84 -5.38
C ILE A 9 18.67 6.16 -4.76
N SER A 10 18.99 7.45 -4.60
CA SER A 10 20.21 7.91 -3.92
C SER A 10 20.27 7.44 -2.45
N HIS A 11 19.11 7.36 -1.77
CA HIS A 11 19.01 6.87 -0.39
C HIS A 11 18.30 5.51 -0.30
N PRO A 12 19.03 4.38 -0.41
CA PRO A 12 18.48 3.02 -0.45
C PRO A 12 17.61 2.65 0.77
N PHE A 13 17.99 3.13 1.96
CA PHE A 13 17.22 2.86 3.19
C PHE A 13 15.88 3.60 3.23
N VAL A 14 15.82 4.81 2.66
CA VAL A 14 14.60 5.64 2.66
C VAL A 14 13.60 5.07 1.67
N SER A 15 14.04 4.67 0.46
CA SER A 15 13.17 3.97 -0.51
C SER A 15 12.57 2.70 0.09
N TYR A 16 13.38 1.88 0.75
CA TYR A 16 12.89 0.66 1.39
C TYR A 16 11.82 0.97 2.44
N LEU A 17 12.07 1.94 3.33
CA LEU A 17 11.14 2.31 4.39
C LEU A 17 9.82 2.86 3.84
N VAL A 18 9.87 3.66 2.77
CA VAL A 18 8.68 4.18 2.09
C VAL A 18 7.87 3.06 1.45
N ILE A 19 8.51 2.13 0.74
CA ILE A 19 7.85 0.97 0.11
C ILE A 19 7.18 0.10 1.18
N VAL A 20 7.88 -0.20 2.27
CA VAL A 20 7.34 -0.98 3.39
C VAL A 20 6.14 -0.25 4.00
N ALA A 21 6.22 1.06 4.23
CA ALA A 21 5.13 1.85 4.79
C ALA A 21 3.90 1.87 3.86
N LEU A 22 4.09 2.16 2.56
CA LEU A 22 2.99 2.13 1.59
C LEU A 22 2.37 0.73 1.50
N THR A 23 3.18 -0.31 1.40
CA THR A 23 2.71 -1.69 1.28
C THR A 23 1.99 -2.13 2.56
N ALA A 24 2.44 -1.68 3.74
CA ALA A 24 1.75 -1.91 5.01
C ALA A 24 0.37 -1.24 5.04
N VAL A 25 0.25 -0.02 4.51
CA VAL A 25 -1.05 0.66 4.37
C VAL A 25 -1.95 -0.08 3.39
N VAL A 26 -1.44 -0.45 2.21
CA VAL A 26 -2.18 -1.24 1.22
C VAL A 26 -2.65 -2.56 1.82
N TYR A 27 -1.79 -3.28 2.54
CA TYR A 27 -2.14 -4.53 3.21
C TYR A 27 -3.27 -4.29 4.22
N LYS A 28 -3.16 -3.26 5.07
CA LYS A 28 -4.19 -2.92 6.05
C LYS A 28 -5.55 -2.63 5.39
N VAL A 29 -5.54 -1.92 4.27
CA VAL A 29 -6.75 -1.53 3.52
C VAL A 29 -7.33 -2.73 2.74
N ALA A 30 -6.48 -3.51 2.07
CA ALA A 30 -6.85 -4.65 1.23
C ALA A 30 -7.37 -5.81 2.08
N PHE A 31 -6.69 -6.12 3.18
CA PHE A 31 -7.09 -7.26 3.99
C PHE A 31 -8.34 -6.97 4.82
N ALA A 32 -8.62 -5.70 5.18
CA ALA A 32 -9.83 -5.20 5.87
C ALA A 32 -10.42 -6.13 6.95
N ARG A 33 -9.61 -7.05 7.50
CA ARG A 33 -9.99 -8.13 8.38
C ARG A 33 -9.36 -7.84 9.72
N ARG A 34 -10.13 -8.08 10.78
CA ARG A 34 -9.66 -8.09 12.16
C ARG A 34 -8.71 -9.28 12.33
N LEU A 35 -7.45 -9.14 11.95
CA LEU A 35 -6.46 -10.18 12.25
C LEU A 35 -6.09 -10.08 13.73
N PRO A 36 -6.07 -11.21 14.47
CA PRO A 36 -5.57 -11.23 15.84
C PRO A 36 -4.11 -10.78 15.85
N ILE A 37 -3.75 -9.97 16.85
CA ILE A 37 -2.48 -9.24 17.01
C ILE A 37 -1.26 -10.14 16.75
N LEU A 38 -1.31 -11.39 17.21
CA LEU A 38 -0.24 -12.38 17.05
C LEU A 38 0.01 -12.77 15.59
N LYS A 39 -1.06 -12.92 14.78
CA LYS A 39 -0.95 -13.22 13.34
C LYS A 39 -0.51 -11.99 12.55
N SER A 40 -0.87 -10.79 13.02
CA SER A 40 -0.42 -9.55 12.39
C SER A 40 1.09 -9.43 12.38
N LEU A 41 1.77 -9.84 13.46
CA LEU A 41 3.24 -9.80 13.54
C LEU A 41 3.91 -10.69 12.50
N VAL A 42 3.44 -11.93 12.36
CA VAL A 42 3.95 -12.88 11.34
C VAL A 42 3.74 -12.30 9.94
N VAL A 43 2.57 -11.72 9.67
CA VAL A 43 2.32 -11.10 8.36
C VAL A 43 3.22 -9.89 8.13
N TYR A 44 3.44 -9.03 9.12
CA TYR A 44 4.38 -7.91 8.96
C TYR A 44 5.83 -8.37 8.69
N LEU A 45 6.26 -9.49 9.29
CA LEU A 45 7.58 -10.09 9.00
C LEU A 45 7.66 -10.61 7.55
N VAL A 46 6.63 -11.34 7.09
CA VAL A 46 6.54 -11.82 5.70
C VAL A 46 6.43 -10.63 4.74
N LEU A 47 5.72 -9.58 5.11
CA LEU A 47 5.58 -8.36 4.32
C LEU A 47 6.92 -7.64 4.18
N ALA A 48 7.68 -7.52 5.28
CA ALA A 48 9.02 -6.94 5.25
C ALA A 48 9.93 -7.74 4.31
N LEU A 49 9.93 -9.08 4.40
CA LEU A 49 10.65 -9.94 3.47
C LEU A 49 10.21 -9.75 2.01
N GLY A 50 8.90 -9.68 1.74
CA GLY A 50 8.37 -9.43 0.39
C GLY A 50 8.71 -8.03 -0.14
N CYS A 51 8.83 -7.03 0.72
CA CYS A 51 9.23 -5.68 0.33
C CYS A 51 10.67 -5.61 -0.15
N VAL A 52 11.55 -6.54 0.24
CA VAL A 52 12.91 -6.64 -0.32
C VAL A 52 12.84 -6.88 -1.83
N LEU A 53 11.93 -7.73 -2.29
CA LEU A 53 11.72 -7.96 -3.73
C LEU A 53 11.20 -6.71 -4.44
N LEU A 54 10.22 -6.00 -3.84
CA LEU A 54 9.70 -4.74 -4.38
C LEU A 54 10.78 -3.66 -4.45
N TRP A 55 11.68 -3.62 -3.47
CA TRP A 55 12.79 -2.69 -3.42
C TRP A 55 13.84 -2.97 -4.49
N VAL A 56 14.14 -4.25 -4.76
CA VAL A 56 14.97 -4.65 -5.91
C VAL A 56 14.33 -4.25 -7.24
N MET A 57 13.02 -4.45 -7.41
CA MET A 57 12.30 -3.98 -8.61
C MET A 57 12.34 -2.45 -8.76
N PHE A 58 12.20 -1.70 -7.67
CA PHE A 58 12.31 -0.24 -7.68
C PHE A 58 13.69 0.22 -8.15
N TYR A 59 14.75 -0.46 -7.71
CA TYR A 59 16.11 -0.20 -8.18
C TYR A 59 16.28 -0.47 -9.68
N LEU A 60 15.54 -1.44 -10.22
CA LEU A 60 15.44 -1.74 -11.65
C LEU A 60 14.65 -0.70 -12.48
N GLN A 61 14.42 0.50 -11.93
CA GLN A 61 13.68 1.61 -12.57
C GLN A 61 12.19 1.34 -12.81
N PHE A 62 11.60 0.33 -12.15
CA PHE A 62 10.15 0.08 -12.29
C PHE A 62 9.32 1.12 -11.52
N PRO A 63 8.13 1.49 -12.05
CA PRO A 63 7.20 2.43 -11.42
C PRO A 63 6.42 1.82 -10.23
N ILE A 64 7.10 1.15 -9.29
CA ILE A 64 6.48 0.45 -8.14
C ILE A 64 5.68 1.40 -7.25
N VAL A 65 6.23 2.58 -6.95
CA VAL A 65 5.56 3.57 -6.11
C VAL A 65 4.24 4.03 -6.74
N GLU A 66 4.22 4.25 -8.06
CA GLU A 66 3.00 4.61 -8.78
C GLU A 66 1.94 3.52 -8.71
N ILE A 67 2.34 2.26 -8.94
CA ILE A 67 1.44 1.11 -8.89
C ILE A 67 0.83 0.96 -7.49
N LEU A 68 1.63 1.12 -6.43
CA LEU A 68 1.16 1.06 -5.04
C LEU A 68 0.16 2.17 -4.74
N VAL A 69 0.43 3.41 -5.19
CA VAL A 69 -0.48 4.55 -5.02
C VAL A 69 -1.79 4.32 -5.76
N ILE A 70 -1.73 3.90 -7.03
CA ILE A 70 -2.93 3.61 -7.85
C ILE A 70 -3.75 2.50 -7.20
N THR A 71 -3.09 1.43 -6.74
CA THR A 71 -3.75 0.32 -6.04
C THR A 71 -4.42 0.79 -4.75
N LEU A 72 -3.73 1.61 -3.94
CA LEU A 72 -4.28 2.16 -2.71
C LEU A 72 -5.55 2.99 -2.99
N ILE A 73 -5.49 3.86 -4.01
CA ILE A 73 -6.65 4.66 -4.43
C ILE A 73 -7.78 3.76 -4.91
N MET A 74 -7.49 2.76 -5.75
CA MET A 74 -8.47 1.85 -6.30
C MET A 74 -9.21 1.06 -5.21
N ILE A 75 -8.49 0.54 -4.22
CA ILE A 75 -9.11 -0.16 -3.09
C ILE A 75 -9.87 0.83 -2.21
N ALA A 76 -9.33 2.02 -1.93
CA ALA A 76 -10.03 3.04 -1.16
C ALA A 76 -11.37 3.43 -1.82
N LEU A 77 -11.38 3.67 -3.13
CA LEU A 77 -12.59 3.94 -3.91
C LEU A 77 -13.54 2.75 -3.91
N ALA A 78 -13.04 1.52 -4.06
CA ALA A 78 -13.87 0.31 -4.00
C ALA A 78 -14.57 0.18 -2.64
N ARG A 79 -13.89 0.52 -1.54
CA ARG A 79 -14.45 0.51 -0.19
C ARG A 79 -15.52 1.58 -0.01
N ILE A 80 -15.27 2.80 -0.49
CA ILE A 80 -16.28 3.88 -0.50
C ILE A 80 -17.49 3.45 -1.32
N ARG A 81 -17.30 2.88 -2.52
CA ARG A 81 -18.40 2.41 -3.37
C ARG A 81 -19.19 1.27 -2.74
N MET A 82 -18.54 0.29 -2.12
CA MET A 82 -19.21 -0.81 -1.42
C MET A 82 -19.94 -0.35 -0.16
N GLY A 83 -19.37 0.57 0.62
CA GLY A 83 -20.03 1.20 1.76
C GLY A 83 -21.20 2.10 1.34
N ALA A 84 -21.04 2.86 0.26
CA ALA A 84 -22.06 3.72 -0.32
C ALA A 84 -23.19 2.95 -1.01
N GLY A 85 -22.95 1.70 -1.42
CA GLY A 85 -24.01 0.77 -1.84
C GLY A 85 -25.01 0.45 -0.71
N ALA A 86 -24.61 0.59 0.55
CA ALA A 86 -25.49 0.51 1.71
C ALA A 86 -26.07 1.87 2.16
N GLN A 87 -25.62 2.98 1.56
CA GLN A 87 -25.97 4.34 2.01
C GLN A 87 -26.64 5.22 0.95
N LYS A 88 -26.98 4.67 -0.23
CA LYS A 88 -28.00 5.26 -1.13
C LYS A 88 -29.42 5.07 -0.58
N LYS A 89 -29.65 5.48 0.67
CA LYS A 89 -30.97 5.64 1.29
C LYS A 89 -31.08 6.85 2.24
N ALA A 90 -30.05 7.69 2.38
CA ALA A 90 -30.10 8.82 3.32
C ALA A 90 -29.48 10.11 2.77
N ASP A 91 -29.81 10.45 1.51
CA ASP A 91 -29.59 11.81 0.98
C ASP A 91 -30.64 12.15 -0.11
N SER A 92 -31.85 11.66 0.11
CA SER A 92 -33.06 12.14 -0.54
C SER A 92 -34.14 12.18 0.53
N GLU A 93 -34.03 13.18 1.39
CA GLU A 93 -35.17 13.80 2.06
C GLU A 93 -34.87 15.27 2.32
#